data_AF-A0A6S7JW10-F1
#
_entry.id   AF-A0A6S7JW10-F1
#
_cell.length_a   1.000
_cell.length_b   1.000
_cell.length_c   1.000
_cell.angle_alpha   90.00
_cell.angle_beta   90.00
_cell.angle_gamma   90.00
#
_symmetry.space_group_name_H-M   'P 1'
#
loop_
_entity.id
_entity.type
_entity.pdbx_description
1 polymer ?
#
loop_
_entity_poly.entity_id
_entity_poly.type
_entity_poly.pdbx_seq_one_letter_code
_entity_poly.pdbx_strand_id
1 'polypeptide(L)'
;MVEQRNIQQELHVMDDKTLDKCLCQFYAEVKKQEVEDYSKSTLKHGLERYLNCPPYNRGFSMSSNPAFKMSNSVLNAKIVFLKKQGKANIVHKPVLEAKDLTKLKNSDILNVSTHLGLLRNVWFHVSSFWCRSGRERQRKLTKDSFVFTEDANGGAFVTMAHSEGSENHPGGIHDNESFENLGRMYKTDAENDGVSALQLFITKLHPSCEAFFQYPKRKWSPADSAWYENKPLGVNTLGNMMKTISEAASLSTVYTNHSVRETSIIMWSNAGLTNRHIMAISEHRSEQSLVHYNQRPSSDQLKRSSEVISGALGDNTGHNKPLRKKPAVGIVSQTTVTKATTIASSDLGSSSPSVSLQGLPDFGGCLSTA
;
A
#
# COMPACT_ATOMS: atom_id res chain seq x y z
N MET A 1 -2.97 28.97 14.92
CA MET A 1 -2.69 29.46 16.29
C MET A 1 -3.84 29.07 17.18
N VAL A 2 -3.52 28.55 18.37
CA VAL A 2 -4.46 28.20 19.44
C VAL A 2 -4.90 29.51 20.09
N GLU A 3 -5.84 30.21 19.47
CA GLU A 3 -6.59 31.27 20.12
C GLU A 3 -8.05 31.07 19.76
N GLN A 4 -8.69 30.20 20.52
CA GLN A 4 -10.09 30.28 20.96
C GLN A 4 -10.47 28.94 21.56
N ARG A 5 -10.19 28.80 22.86
CA ARG A 5 -10.95 28.06 23.89
C ARG A 5 -10.01 27.78 25.06
N ASN A 6 -10.28 28.44 26.18
CA ASN A 6 -9.93 28.19 27.59
C ASN A 6 -8.99 27.03 28.01
N ILE A 7 -7.92 26.74 27.26
CA ILE A 7 -6.78 25.97 27.74
C ILE A 7 -5.77 27.02 28.22
N GLN A 8 -5.90 27.47 29.47
CA GLN A 8 -5.06 28.52 30.08
C GLN A 8 -3.60 28.09 30.32
N GLN A 9 -3.19 26.91 29.87
CA GLN A 9 -1.82 26.39 30.01
C GLN A 9 -1.31 25.83 28.68
N GLU A 10 -0.04 26.05 28.39
CA GLU A 10 0.59 25.51 27.21
C GLU A 10 0.71 23.98 27.33
N LEU A 11 0.22 23.24 26.33
CA LEU A 11 0.14 21.76 26.34
C LEU A 11 1.48 21.06 26.66
N HIS A 12 2.59 21.73 26.39
CA HIS A 12 3.94 21.20 26.63
C HIS A 12 4.39 21.31 28.10
N VAL A 13 3.74 22.15 28.91
CA VAL A 13 4.06 22.33 30.34
C VAL A 13 3.16 21.48 31.24
N MET A 14 2.03 20.99 30.72
CA MET A 14 1.06 20.18 31.48
C MET A 14 1.65 18.84 31.93
N ASP A 15 1.36 18.43 33.16
CA ASP A 15 1.59 17.06 33.58
C ASP A 15 0.71 16.07 32.79
N ASP A 16 1.13 14.81 32.73
CA ASP A 16 0.47 13.80 31.89
C ASP A 16 -1.01 13.57 32.25
N LYS A 17 -1.41 13.72 33.52
CA LYS A 17 -2.81 13.54 33.94
C LYS A 17 -3.68 14.71 33.52
N THR A 18 -3.15 15.93 33.61
CA THR A 18 -3.85 17.14 33.13
C THR A 18 -3.96 17.12 31.61
N LEU A 19 -2.89 16.73 30.92
CA LEU A 19 -2.90 16.57 29.48
C LEU A 19 -3.90 15.48 29.02
N ASP A 20 -3.98 14.33 29.71
CA ASP A 20 -4.98 13.28 29.42
C ASP A 20 -6.42 13.82 29.48
N LYS A 21 -6.74 14.64 30.49
CA LYS A 21 -8.06 15.29 30.60
C LYS A 21 -8.34 16.27 29.47
N CYS A 22 -7.37 17.11 29.11
CA CYS A 22 -7.51 18.04 27.99
C CYS A 22 -7.70 17.29 26.66
N LEU A 23 -6.98 16.19 26.46
CA LEU A 23 -7.10 15.35 25.27
C LEU A 23 -8.46 14.65 25.17
N CYS A 24 -9.10 14.27 26.29
CA CYS A 24 -10.48 13.77 26.27
C CYS A 24 -11.45 14.77 25.63
N GLN A 25 -11.40 16.04 26.05
CA GLN A 25 -12.25 17.09 25.52
C GLN A 25 -11.92 17.36 24.04
N PHE A 26 -10.64 17.48 23.73
CA PHE A 26 -10.17 17.68 22.36
C PHE A 26 -10.65 16.58 21.40
N TYR A 27 -10.49 15.30 21.74
CA TYR A 27 -10.91 14.19 20.89
C TYR A 27 -12.44 14.06 20.76
N ALA A 28 -13.21 14.51 21.75
CA ALA A 28 -14.67 14.53 21.66
C ALA A 28 -15.16 15.62 20.67
N GLU A 29 -14.52 16.79 20.69
CA GLU A 29 -14.97 18.01 20.01
C GLU A 29 -14.37 18.23 18.62
N VAL A 30 -13.17 17.70 18.36
CA VAL A 30 -12.43 17.98 17.12
C VAL A 30 -13.21 17.52 15.87
N LYS A 31 -13.37 18.45 14.92
CA LYS A 31 -13.95 18.25 13.59
C LYS A 31 -13.11 19.03 12.56
N LYS A 32 -12.95 18.52 11.34
CA LYS A 32 -12.31 19.27 10.24
C LYS A 32 -13.25 20.40 9.78
N GLN A 33 -12.69 21.49 9.25
CA GLN A 33 -13.47 22.63 8.72
C GLN A 33 -14.44 22.21 7.59
N GLU A 34 -14.14 21.14 6.87
CA GLU A 34 -15.00 20.58 5.82
C GLU A 34 -15.34 19.12 6.16
N VAL A 35 -16.54 18.92 6.74
CA VAL A 35 -17.42 17.72 6.80
C VAL A 35 -16.84 16.33 7.17
N GLU A 36 -15.54 16.09 7.07
CA GLU A 36 -14.86 14.84 7.39
C GLU A 36 -14.25 14.86 8.79
N ASP A 37 -14.37 13.75 9.52
CA ASP A 37 -13.68 13.57 10.79
C ASP A 37 -12.21 13.18 10.56
N TYR A 38 -11.30 13.61 11.45
CA TYR A 38 -9.90 13.20 11.37
C TYR A 38 -9.73 11.69 11.61
N SER A 39 -8.78 11.05 10.91
CA SER A 39 -8.43 9.66 11.17
C SER A 39 -7.76 9.49 12.54
N LYS A 40 -7.93 8.30 13.17
CA LYS A 40 -7.32 7.91 14.45
C LYS A 40 -5.83 8.28 14.54
N SER A 41 -5.09 7.99 13.46
CA SER A 41 -3.65 8.15 13.42
C SER A 41 -3.24 9.61 13.28
N THR A 42 -3.97 10.42 12.51
CA THR A 42 -3.54 11.79 12.21
C THR A 42 -3.49 12.68 13.45
N LEU A 43 -4.55 12.68 14.28
CA LEU A 43 -4.58 13.53 15.47
C LEU A 43 -3.58 13.10 16.53
N LYS A 44 -3.55 11.79 16.81
CA LYS A 44 -2.69 11.23 17.84
C LYS A 44 -1.20 11.39 17.49
N HIS A 45 -0.79 10.97 16.30
CA HIS A 45 0.62 11.08 15.90
C HIS A 45 1.02 12.54 15.65
N GLY A 46 0.09 13.39 15.19
CA GLY A 46 0.34 14.84 15.05
C GLY A 46 0.65 15.51 16.39
N LEU A 47 -0.13 15.21 17.43
CA LEU A 47 0.09 15.72 18.79
C LEU A 47 1.34 15.13 19.44
N GLU A 48 1.54 13.82 19.32
CA GLU A 48 2.74 13.14 19.83
C GLU A 48 4.00 13.70 19.17
N ARG A 49 3.98 13.94 17.85
CA ARG A 49 5.08 14.61 17.14
C ARG A 49 5.27 16.06 17.61
N TYR A 50 4.20 16.84 17.75
CA TYR A 50 4.28 18.22 18.21
C TYR A 50 4.95 18.33 19.58
N LEU A 51 4.60 17.45 20.53
CA LEU A 51 5.13 17.48 21.90
C LEU A 51 6.52 16.84 22.03
N ASN A 52 6.89 15.91 21.14
CA ASN A 52 8.17 15.23 21.19
C ASN A 52 9.26 15.88 20.32
N CYS A 53 8.90 16.72 19.34
CA CYS A 53 9.87 17.48 18.56
C CYS A 53 10.36 18.73 19.31
N PRO A 54 11.53 19.28 18.92
CA PRO A 54 11.98 20.58 19.41
C PRO A 54 10.93 21.67 19.20
N PRO A 55 10.72 22.58 20.18
CA PRO A 55 11.53 22.77 21.39
C PRO A 55 11.15 21.90 22.59
N TYR A 56 10.05 21.15 22.53
CA TYR A 56 9.40 20.59 23.73
C TYR A 56 9.95 19.26 24.21
N ASN A 57 10.41 18.38 23.30
CA ASN A 57 11.15 17.15 23.60
C ASN A 57 10.58 16.29 24.75
N ARG A 58 9.25 16.20 24.90
CA ARG A 58 8.63 15.55 26.07
C ARG A 58 8.88 14.04 26.15
N GLY A 59 9.24 13.39 25.05
CA GLY A 59 9.75 12.02 25.01
C GLY A 59 8.77 10.92 25.44
N PHE A 60 7.46 11.18 25.45
CA PHE A 60 6.47 10.17 25.84
C PHE A 60 5.69 9.63 24.64
N SER A 61 5.21 8.39 24.75
CA SER A 61 4.24 7.86 23.79
C SER A 61 2.84 7.82 24.38
N MET A 62 1.89 8.45 23.69
CA MET A 62 0.48 8.43 24.08
C MET A 62 -0.14 7.03 23.94
N SER A 63 0.53 6.08 23.30
CA SER A 63 0.04 4.70 23.12
C SER A 63 0.43 3.78 24.27
N SER A 64 1.66 3.90 24.77
CA SER A 64 2.18 3.01 25.80
C SER A 64 2.10 3.60 27.21
N ASN A 65 2.04 4.94 27.35
CA ASN A 65 1.99 5.58 28.65
C ASN A 65 0.61 5.39 29.31
N PRO A 66 0.52 4.71 30.48
CA PRO A 66 -0.74 4.47 31.19
C PRO A 66 -1.48 5.73 31.62
N ALA A 67 -0.78 6.87 31.73
CA ALA A 67 -1.39 8.15 32.09
C ALA A 67 -2.44 8.62 31.08
N PHE A 68 -2.36 8.17 29.81
CA PHE A 68 -3.28 8.57 28.74
C PHE A 68 -4.47 7.62 28.55
N LYS A 69 -4.85 6.86 29.59
CA LYS A 69 -5.89 5.84 29.47
C LYS A 69 -7.26 6.43 29.11
N MET A 70 -7.64 7.58 29.69
CA MET A 70 -8.97 8.13 29.46
C MET A 70 -9.09 8.71 28.05
N SER A 71 -8.12 9.50 27.61
CA SER A 71 -8.13 10.11 26.27
C SER A 71 -8.10 9.05 25.16
N ASN A 72 -7.32 7.97 25.34
CA ASN A 72 -7.34 6.83 24.43
C ASN A 72 -8.71 6.13 24.39
N SER A 73 -9.40 6.03 25.53
CA SER A 73 -10.76 5.46 25.59
C SER A 73 -11.77 6.33 24.86
N VAL A 74 -11.74 7.65 25.05
CA VAL A 74 -12.62 8.62 24.35
C VAL A 74 -12.36 8.58 22.84
N LEU A 75 -11.09 8.60 22.43
CA LEU A 75 -10.71 8.48 21.03
C LEU A 75 -11.22 7.16 20.42
N ASN A 76 -11.09 6.05 21.14
CA ASN A 76 -11.61 4.75 20.69
C ASN A 76 -13.14 4.74 20.56
N ALA A 77 -13.85 5.29 21.53
CA ALA A 77 -15.32 5.40 21.50
C ALA A 77 -15.79 6.25 20.30
N LYS A 78 -15.12 7.38 20.04
CA LYS A 78 -15.38 8.22 18.87
C LYS A 78 -15.18 7.44 17.56
N ILE A 79 -14.12 6.64 17.46
CA ILE A 79 -13.88 5.81 16.26
C ILE A 79 -14.97 4.76 16.07
N VAL A 80 -15.36 4.05 17.12
CA VAL A 80 -16.45 3.07 17.06
C VAL A 80 -17.75 3.73 16.63
N PHE A 81 -18.05 4.92 17.14
CA PHE A 81 -19.20 5.72 16.74
C PHE A 81 -19.16 6.12 15.26
N LEU A 82 -18.02 6.62 14.78
CA LEU A 82 -17.83 6.99 13.38
C LEU A 82 -17.91 5.78 12.44
N LYS A 83 -17.44 4.61 12.87
CA LYS A 83 -17.60 3.34 12.13
C LYS A 83 -19.07 2.96 12.03
N LYS A 84 -19.84 3.06 13.13
CA LYS A 84 -21.29 2.82 13.12
C LYS A 84 -22.05 3.77 12.19
N GLN A 85 -21.60 5.02 12.04
CA GLN A 85 -22.18 5.98 11.09
C GLN A 85 -21.71 5.79 9.65
N GLY A 86 -20.84 4.82 9.36
CA GLY A 86 -20.22 4.65 8.04
C GLY A 86 -19.20 5.73 7.66
N LYS A 87 -18.91 6.68 8.55
CA LYS A 87 -18.00 7.83 8.33
C LYS A 87 -16.53 7.53 8.62
N ALA A 88 -16.24 6.42 9.28
CA ALA A 88 -14.88 5.91 9.46
C ALA A 88 -14.54 4.73 8.55
N ASN A 89 -15.36 4.49 7.51
CA ASN A 89 -14.95 3.57 6.46
C ASN A 89 -13.79 4.21 5.72
N ILE A 90 -12.63 3.56 5.76
CA ILE A 90 -11.49 3.92 4.93
C ILE A 90 -12.00 3.82 3.49
N VAL A 91 -12.10 4.96 2.80
CA VAL A 91 -12.36 4.96 1.36
C VAL A 91 -11.11 4.38 0.71
N HIS A 92 -11.17 3.08 0.43
CA HIS A 92 -10.11 2.39 -0.29
C HIS A 92 -10.01 3.02 -1.67
N LYS A 93 -8.77 3.18 -2.15
CA LYS A 93 -8.58 3.75 -3.48
C LYS A 93 -9.14 2.75 -4.50
N PRO A 94 -9.68 3.23 -5.62
CA PRO A 94 -10.25 2.34 -6.60
C PRO A 94 -9.13 1.47 -7.18
N VAL A 95 -9.40 0.17 -7.24
CA VAL A 95 -8.57 -0.85 -7.89
C VAL A 95 -8.78 -0.72 -9.40
N LEU A 96 -7.74 -0.93 -10.20
CA LEU A 96 -7.89 -0.90 -11.66
C LEU A 96 -8.88 -1.98 -12.10
N GLU A 97 -9.94 -1.55 -12.78
CA GLU A 97 -10.95 -2.46 -13.32
C GLU A 97 -10.40 -3.26 -14.50
N ALA A 98 -10.94 -4.47 -14.73
CA ALA A 98 -10.53 -5.31 -15.85
C ALA A 98 -10.70 -4.62 -17.22
N LYS A 99 -11.74 -3.78 -17.36
CA LYS A 99 -11.97 -2.96 -18.56
C LYS A 99 -10.85 -1.94 -18.77
N ASP A 100 -10.43 -1.25 -17.71
CA ASP A 100 -9.36 -0.26 -17.78
C ASP A 100 -7.98 -0.90 -17.95
N LEU A 101 -7.73 -2.08 -17.37
CA LEU A 101 -6.51 -2.86 -17.65
C LEU A 101 -6.44 -3.28 -19.13
N THR A 102 -7.56 -3.73 -19.69
CA THR A 102 -7.65 -4.07 -21.13
C THR A 102 -7.43 -2.83 -21.99
N LYS A 103 -8.04 -1.70 -21.61
CA LYS A 103 -7.86 -0.42 -22.30
C LYS A 103 -6.41 0.05 -22.27
N LEU A 104 -5.75 -0.02 -21.11
CA LEU A 104 -4.32 0.31 -20.98
C LEU A 104 -3.46 -0.57 -21.88
N LYS A 105 -3.69 -1.89 -21.87
CA LYS A 105 -2.93 -2.85 -22.68
C LYS A 105 -3.00 -2.55 -24.18
N ASN A 106 -4.16 -2.11 -24.65
CA ASN A 106 -4.43 -1.83 -26.07
C ASN A 106 -4.20 -0.35 -26.44
N SER A 107 -3.82 0.49 -25.49
CA SER A 107 -3.61 1.92 -25.73
C SER A 107 -2.18 2.21 -26.15
N ASP A 108 -2.00 3.24 -26.98
CA ASP A 108 -0.68 3.75 -27.36
C ASP A 108 0.10 4.36 -26.18
N ILE A 109 -0.57 4.57 -25.03
CA ILE A 109 0.03 5.16 -23.83
C ILE A 109 1.15 4.30 -23.25
N LEU A 110 1.10 2.98 -23.47
CA LEU A 110 2.12 2.02 -23.03
C LEU A 110 2.93 1.44 -24.21
N ASN A 111 2.86 2.07 -25.39
CA ASN A 111 3.54 1.59 -26.59
C ASN A 111 5.07 1.71 -26.45
N VAL A 112 5.75 0.58 -26.45
CA VAL A 112 7.20 0.43 -26.26
C VAL A 112 8.03 1.03 -27.40
N SER A 113 7.41 1.31 -28.56
CA SER A 113 8.06 1.95 -29.70
C SER A 113 8.29 3.45 -29.50
N THR A 114 7.69 4.05 -28.47
CA THR A 114 7.88 5.47 -28.13
C THR A 114 8.65 5.62 -26.83
N HIS A 115 9.53 6.61 -26.73
CA HIS A 115 10.28 6.89 -25.50
C HIS A 115 9.38 7.11 -24.25
N LEU A 116 8.22 7.76 -24.41
CA LEU A 116 7.29 8.02 -23.33
C LEU A 116 6.43 6.78 -23.01
N GLY A 117 5.97 6.05 -24.03
CA GLY A 117 5.21 4.82 -23.84
C GLY A 117 6.07 3.72 -23.20
N LEU A 118 7.32 3.56 -23.63
CA LEU A 118 8.29 2.66 -23.01
C LEU A 118 8.52 3.00 -21.53
N LEU A 119 8.71 4.27 -21.20
CA LEU A 119 8.85 4.73 -19.82
C LEU A 119 7.63 4.38 -18.96
N ARG A 120 6.43 4.65 -19.47
CA ARG A 120 5.17 4.36 -18.76
C ARG A 120 4.94 2.86 -18.60
N ASN A 121 5.23 2.08 -19.64
CA ASN A 121 5.13 0.63 -19.65
C ASN A 121 6.04 0.01 -18.58
N VAL A 122 7.33 0.36 -18.61
CA VAL A 122 8.31 -0.12 -17.63
C VAL A 122 7.93 0.32 -16.22
N TRP A 123 7.54 1.59 -16.04
CA TRP A 123 7.10 2.08 -14.73
C TRP A 123 5.89 1.30 -14.20
N PHE A 124 4.91 1.01 -15.06
CA PHE A 124 3.70 0.28 -14.68
C PHE A 124 4.01 -1.16 -14.27
N HIS A 125 4.83 -1.88 -15.06
CA HIS A 125 5.24 -3.25 -14.73
C HIS A 125 6.11 -3.31 -13.48
N VAL A 126 7.12 -2.44 -13.35
CA VAL A 126 7.96 -2.38 -12.15
C VAL A 126 7.13 -2.09 -10.89
N SER A 127 6.17 -1.16 -11.00
CA SER A 127 5.25 -0.85 -9.90
C SER A 127 4.30 -2.01 -9.58
N SER A 128 3.87 -2.78 -10.59
CA SER A 128 2.93 -3.89 -10.43
C SER A 128 3.59 -5.12 -9.83
N PHE A 129 4.74 -5.56 -10.34
CA PHE A 129 5.37 -6.82 -9.95
C PHE A 129 6.12 -6.77 -8.62
N TRP A 130 6.68 -5.61 -8.25
CA TRP A 130 7.41 -5.44 -6.98
C TRP A 130 6.76 -4.44 -6.03
N CYS A 131 5.54 -3.96 -6.33
CA CYS A 131 4.77 -3.07 -5.46
C CYS A 131 5.53 -1.81 -5.00
N ARG A 132 6.52 -1.37 -5.78
CA ARG A 132 7.38 -0.22 -5.49
C ARG A 132 6.62 1.09 -5.76
N SER A 133 5.51 1.36 -5.05
CA SER A 133 4.72 2.60 -5.22
C SER A 133 5.24 3.79 -4.41
N GLY A 134 6.25 3.59 -3.56
CA GLY A 134 6.87 4.63 -2.73
C GLY A 134 7.79 5.52 -3.56
N ARG A 135 7.51 6.82 -3.59
CA ARG A 135 8.20 7.83 -4.42
C ARG A 135 9.71 7.82 -4.24
N GLU A 136 10.18 7.76 -2.99
CA GLU A 136 11.60 7.71 -2.62
C GLU A 136 12.28 6.40 -3.05
N ARG A 137 11.56 5.27 -2.95
CA ARG A 137 12.13 3.97 -3.31
C ARG A 137 12.27 3.82 -4.82
N GLN A 138 11.31 4.32 -5.60
CA GLN A 138 11.43 4.34 -7.06
C GLN A 138 12.61 5.20 -7.52
N ARG A 139 12.90 6.28 -6.80
CA ARG A 139 13.99 7.20 -7.12
C ARG A 139 15.37 6.60 -6.90
N LYS A 140 15.50 5.64 -5.98
CA LYS A 140 16.75 4.91 -5.69
C LYS A 140 17.05 3.76 -6.65
N LEU A 141 16.14 3.42 -7.57
CA LEU A 141 16.39 2.35 -8.53
C LEU A 141 17.50 2.74 -9.50
N THR A 142 18.33 1.77 -9.85
CA THR A 142 19.41 1.85 -10.84
C THR A 142 19.25 0.72 -11.87
N LYS A 143 20.10 0.70 -12.90
CA LYS A 143 20.13 -0.40 -13.89
C LYS A 143 20.43 -1.75 -13.23
N ASP A 144 21.31 -1.73 -12.23
CA ASP A 144 21.76 -2.91 -11.50
C ASP A 144 20.73 -3.41 -10.48
N SER A 145 19.62 -2.68 -10.30
CA SER A 145 18.50 -3.15 -9.47
C SER A 145 17.76 -4.35 -10.06
N PHE A 146 18.01 -4.72 -11.31
CA PHE A 146 17.28 -5.76 -12.03
C PHE A 146 18.22 -6.87 -12.53
N VAL A 147 17.87 -8.12 -12.26
CA VAL A 147 18.62 -9.31 -12.69
C VAL A 147 17.77 -10.11 -13.66
N PHE A 148 18.27 -10.30 -14.87
CA PHE A 148 17.65 -11.13 -15.90
C PHE A 148 18.25 -12.53 -15.85
N THR A 149 17.40 -13.54 -15.76
CA THR A 149 17.82 -14.95 -15.65
C THR A 149 16.73 -15.86 -16.21
N GLU A 150 17.02 -17.15 -16.29
CA GLU A 150 16.06 -18.19 -16.67
C GLU A 150 15.81 -19.12 -15.48
N ASP A 151 14.63 -19.73 -15.45
CA ASP A 151 14.34 -20.80 -14.50
C ASP A 151 14.81 -22.17 -15.03
N ALA A 152 14.65 -23.21 -14.21
CA ALA A 152 15.06 -24.57 -14.57
C ALA A 152 14.37 -25.14 -15.82
N ASN A 153 13.27 -24.52 -16.28
CA ASN A 153 12.55 -24.90 -17.49
C ASN A 153 12.88 -24.00 -18.69
N GLY A 154 13.90 -23.13 -18.57
CA GLY A 154 14.27 -22.16 -19.61
C GLY A 154 13.32 -20.96 -19.69
N GLY A 155 12.45 -20.76 -18.70
CA GLY A 155 11.55 -19.62 -18.67
C GLY A 155 12.31 -18.34 -18.30
N ALA A 156 12.51 -17.44 -19.26
CA ALA A 156 13.15 -16.16 -19.02
C ALA A 156 12.32 -15.24 -18.11
N PHE A 157 12.94 -14.67 -17.09
CA PHE A 157 12.32 -13.74 -16.16
C PHE A 157 13.31 -12.67 -15.68
N VAL A 158 12.75 -11.63 -15.06
CA VAL A 158 13.50 -10.63 -14.32
C VAL A 158 13.09 -10.64 -12.85
N THR A 159 14.06 -10.47 -11.96
CA THR A 159 13.90 -10.30 -10.51
C THR A 159 14.67 -9.07 -10.05
N MET A 160 14.43 -8.63 -8.81
CA MET A 160 15.24 -7.56 -8.22
C MET A 160 16.60 -8.10 -7.80
N ALA A 161 17.66 -7.31 -8.01
CA ALA A 161 18.96 -7.59 -7.42
C ALA A 161 18.86 -7.48 -5.89
N HIS A 162 19.53 -8.37 -5.17
CA HIS A 162 19.63 -8.29 -3.73
C HIS A 162 20.53 -7.10 -3.38
N SER A 163 19.95 -5.96 -2.99
CA SER A 163 20.73 -4.99 -2.25
C SER A 163 20.80 -5.49 -0.81
N GLU A 164 21.86 -6.22 -0.46
CA GLU A 164 22.28 -6.39 0.93
C GLU A 164 22.54 -4.99 1.50
N GLY A 165 21.51 -4.39 2.10
CA GLY A 165 21.57 -3.04 2.63
C GLY A 165 20.43 -2.18 2.14
N SER A 166 19.22 -2.39 2.68
CA SER A 166 18.33 -1.25 2.80
C SER A 166 19.03 -0.22 3.70
N GLU A 167 19.49 0.90 3.12
CA GLU A 167 20.19 2.01 3.79
C GLU A 167 19.45 2.69 4.96
N ASN A 168 18.38 2.09 5.49
CA ASN A 168 17.75 2.49 6.76
C ASN A 168 17.74 1.35 7.79
N HIS A 169 18.48 0.26 7.58
CA HIS A 169 18.54 -0.88 8.50
C HIS A 169 19.98 -1.08 8.98
N PRO A 170 20.33 -0.63 10.20
CA PRO A 170 21.40 -1.30 10.92
C PRO A 170 20.86 -2.70 11.22
N GLY A 171 21.32 -3.71 10.48
CA GLY A 171 20.92 -5.11 10.67
C GLY A 171 20.98 -5.49 12.15
N GLY A 172 20.01 -6.28 12.60
CA GLY A 172 19.81 -6.58 14.01
C GLY A 172 19.11 -7.90 14.27
N ILE A 173 18.96 -8.25 15.56
CA ILE A 173 18.52 -9.56 16.08
C ILE A 173 17.11 -9.99 15.61
N HIS A 174 16.36 -9.09 14.95
CA HIS A 174 15.02 -9.34 14.40
C HIS A 174 14.96 -9.31 12.87
N ASP A 175 16.08 -9.53 12.18
CA ASP A 175 16.09 -9.66 10.73
C ASP A 175 15.15 -10.80 10.30
N ASN A 176 14.03 -10.43 9.69
CA ASN A 176 13.27 -11.36 8.88
C ASN A 176 14.07 -11.60 7.60
N GLU A 177 14.23 -12.87 7.21
CA GLU A 177 14.80 -13.24 5.91
C GLU A 177 14.20 -12.37 4.80
N SER A 178 15.08 -11.73 4.02
CA SER A 178 14.69 -10.92 2.87
C SER A 178 14.08 -11.84 1.81
N PHE A 179 12.74 -11.88 1.75
CA PHE A 179 12.01 -12.56 0.69
C PHE A 179 11.91 -11.75 -0.61
N GLU A 180 12.77 -10.74 -0.81
CA GLU A 180 12.80 -9.88 -2.01
C GLU A 180 12.95 -10.70 -3.31
N ASN A 181 13.43 -11.95 -3.23
CA ASN A 181 13.60 -12.85 -4.38
C ASN A 181 12.34 -13.65 -4.78
N LEU A 182 11.19 -13.45 -4.11
CA LEU A 182 9.93 -14.09 -4.52
C LEU A 182 9.20 -13.33 -5.64
N GLY A 183 9.48 -12.02 -5.78
CA GLY A 183 8.91 -11.19 -6.83
C GLY A 183 9.68 -11.35 -8.14
N ARG A 184 9.06 -11.96 -9.15
CA ARG A 184 9.63 -12.08 -10.50
C ARG A 184 8.60 -11.85 -11.58
N MET A 185 9.03 -11.22 -12.67
CA MET A 185 8.24 -10.97 -13.87
C MET A 185 8.77 -11.87 -15.00
N TYR A 186 7.92 -12.79 -15.45
CA TYR A 186 8.25 -13.68 -16.57
C TYR A 186 8.03 -13.00 -17.91
N LYS A 187 8.86 -13.34 -18.90
CA LYS A 187 8.68 -12.92 -20.28
C LYS A 187 7.41 -13.55 -20.86
N THR A 188 6.68 -12.77 -21.62
CA THR A 188 5.44 -13.18 -22.30
C THR A 188 5.51 -12.83 -23.79
N ASP A 189 4.60 -13.40 -24.58
CA ASP A 189 4.46 -13.09 -26.01
C ASP A 189 3.63 -11.82 -26.28
N ALA A 190 3.33 -11.03 -25.24
CA ALA A 190 2.59 -9.79 -25.41
C ALA A 190 3.45 -8.73 -26.11
N GLU A 191 2.85 -7.96 -27.01
CA GLU A 191 3.55 -6.84 -27.70
C GLU A 191 4.18 -5.83 -26.73
N ASN A 192 3.47 -5.57 -25.62
CA ASN A 192 3.87 -4.67 -24.55
C ASN A 192 4.45 -5.42 -23.33
N ASP A 193 5.11 -6.57 -23.57
CA ASP A 193 5.72 -7.42 -22.55
C ASP A 193 6.70 -6.66 -21.65
N GLY A 194 6.56 -6.85 -20.34
CA GLY A 194 7.33 -6.08 -19.36
C GLY A 194 8.81 -6.44 -19.32
N VAL A 195 9.18 -7.70 -19.58
CA VAL A 195 10.60 -8.11 -19.58
C VAL A 195 11.32 -7.50 -20.77
N SER A 196 10.73 -7.62 -21.95
CA SER A 196 11.27 -7.10 -23.21
C SER A 196 11.33 -5.56 -23.19
N ALA A 197 10.27 -4.91 -22.68
CA ALA A 197 10.26 -3.47 -22.46
C ALA A 197 11.36 -3.01 -21.50
N LEU A 198 11.56 -3.72 -20.38
CA LEU A 198 12.58 -3.39 -19.40
C LEU A 198 14.00 -3.54 -19.97
N GLN A 199 14.26 -4.61 -20.74
CA GLN A 199 15.53 -4.79 -21.45
C GLN A 199 15.77 -3.63 -22.43
N LEU A 200 14.80 -3.31 -23.29
CA LEU A 200 14.91 -2.20 -24.23
C LEU A 200 15.17 -0.89 -23.49
N PHE A 201 14.43 -0.61 -22.42
CA PHE A 201 14.58 0.60 -21.62
C PHE A 201 15.99 0.79 -21.10
N ILE A 202 16.59 -0.25 -20.50
CA ILE A 202 17.98 -0.21 -20.01
C ILE A 202 18.96 0.17 -21.13
N THR A 203 18.80 -0.38 -22.34
CA THR A 203 19.68 -0.04 -23.48
C THR A 203 19.54 1.40 -23.97
N LYS A 204 18.38 2.03 -23.73
CA LYS A 204 18.07 3.40 -24.18
C LYS A 204 18.30 4.47 -23.11
N LEU A 205 18.64 4.10 -21.88
CA LEU A 205 18.98 5.03 -20.80
C LEU A 205 20.25 5.82 -21.12
N HIS A 206 20.32 7.05 -20.62
CA HIS A 206 21.54 7.84 -20.70
C HIS A 206 22.67 7.13 -19.89
N PRO A 207 23.88 6.97 -20.45
CA PRO A 207 24.96 6.23 -19.79
C PRO A 207 25.48 6.95 -18.54
N SER A 208 25.54 8.28 -18.55
CA SER A 208 26.05 9.09 -17.43
C SER A 208 25.04 9.35 -16.30
N CYS A 209 23.84 8.77 -16.35
CA CYS A 209 22.82 8.94 -15.32
C CYS A 209 22.60 7.60 -14.60
N GLU A 210 22.91 7.55 -13.31
CA GLU A 210 22.77 6.34 -12.49
C GLU A 210 21.30 5.99 -12.21
N ALA A 211 20.44 7.00 -12.09
CA ALA A 211 19.03 6.80 -11.80
C ALA A 211 18.36 6.02 -12.94
N PHE A 212 17.55 5.05 -12.56
CA PHE A 212 16.85 4.18 -13.49
C PHE A 212 15.77 4.93 -14.29
N PHE A 213 14.91 5.69 -13.60
CA PHE A 213 13.88 6.49 -14.28
C PHE A 213 14.41 7.88 -14.63
N GLN A 214 14.55 8.14 -15.93
CA GLN A 214 15.13 9.36 -16.49
C GLN A 214 14.10 10.16 -17.29
N TYR A 215 14.33 11.46 -17.45
CA TYR A 215 13.45 12.31 -18.28
C TYR A 215 13.55 11.89 -19.75
N PRO A 216 12.40 11.71 -20.44
CA PRO A 216 12.39 11.47 -21.87
C PRO A 216 12.91 12.69 -22.63
N LYS A 217 13.81 12.48 -23.61
CA LYS A 217 14.32 13.57 -24.45
C LYS A 217 13.19 14.27 -25.20
N ARG A 218 13.24 15.61 -25.26
CA ARG A 218 12.29 16.40 -26.06
C ARG A 218 12.40 16.16 -27.57
N LYS A 219 13.63 15.95 -28.07
CA LYS A 219 13.93 15.57 -29.45
C LYS A 219 14.59 14.20 -29.41
N TRP A 220 13.95 13.20 -30.01
CA TRP A 220 14.43 11.83 -30.02
C TRP A 220 14.03 11.15 -31.33
N SER A 221 14.74 10.09 -31.67
CA SER A 221 14.45 9.17 -32.77
C SER A 221 14.55 7.72 -32.28
N PRO A 222 13.75 6.78 -32.81
CA PRO A 222 13.88 5.36 -32.50
C PRO A 222 15.30 4.81 -32.72
N ALA A 223 16.02 5.35 -33.70
CA ALA A 223 17.40 4.98 -34.02
C ALA A 223 18.45 5.51 -33.03
N ASP A 224 18.09 6.47 -32.16
CA ASP A 224 19.03 7.04 -31.21
C ASP A 224 19.53 5.97 -30.22
N SER A 225 20.81 6.06 -29.86
CA SER A 225 21.41 5.20 -28.83
C SER A 225 20.79 5.43 -27.46
N ALA A 226 20.42 6.68 -27.14
CA ALA A 226 19.76 7.03 -25.88
C ALA A 226 18.48 7.84 -26.13
N TRP A 227 17.37 7.40 -25.54
CA TRP A 227 16.05 8.05 -25.61
C TRP A 227 15.78 9.00 -24.43
N TYR A 228 16.59 8.88 -23.38
CA TYR A 228 16.43 9.62 -22.14
C TYR A 228 17.59 10.60 -21.92
N GLU A 229 17.32 11.64 -21.13
CA GLU A 229 18.27 12.69 -20.77
C GLU A 229 19.16 12.26 -19.61
N ASN A 230 20.31 12.92 -19.43
CA ASN A 230 21.13 12.82 -18.22
C ASN A 230 20.45 13.53 -17.03
N LYS A 231 19.19 13.20 -16.77
CA LYS A 231 18.35 13.87 -15.79
C LYS A 231 17.36 12.88 -15.20
N PRO A 232 17.40 12.65 -13.89
CA PRO A 232 16.54 11.67 -13.23
C PRO A 232 15.12 12.24 -12.96
N LEU A 233 14.07 11.42 -13.07
CA LEU A 233 12.66 11.83 -12.84
C LEU A 233 12.37 12.22 -11.39
N GLY A 234 11.83 13.42 -11.16
CA GLY A 234 11.52 13.89 -9.81
C GLY A 234 10.52 13.00 -9.05
N VAL A 235 10.63 12.98 -7.71
CA VAL A 235 9.77 12.17 -6.82
C VAL A 235 8.27 12.46 -6.99
N ASN A 236 7.91 13.69 -7.35
CA ASN A 236 6.52 14.07 -7.64
C ASN A 236 6.05 13.53 -8.99
N THR A 237 6.91 13.51 -10.01
CA THR A 237 6.59 12.90 -11.31
C THR A 237 6.37 11.40 -11.16
N LEU A 238 7.29 10.71 -10.48
CA LEU A 238 7.14 9.31 -10.13
C LEU A 238 5.87 9.06 -9.31
N GLY A 239 5.62 9.92 -8.32
CA GLY A 239 4.47 9.86 -7.43
C GLY A 239 3.10 10.12 -8.04
N ASN A 240 3.07 10.71 -9.23
CA ASN A 240 1.86 11.02 -10.00
C ASN A 240 1.78 10.24 -11.31
N MET A 241 2.68 9.28 -11.56
CA MET A 241 2.76 8.60 -12.85
C MET A 241 1.45 7.89 -13.22
N MET A 242 0.84 7.14 -12.30
CA MET A 242 -0.45 6.49 -12.60
C MET A 242 -1.55 7.50 -12.89
N LYS A 243 -1.56 8.65 -12.19
CA LYS A 243 -2.52 9.73 -12.45
C LYS A 243 -2.38 10.23 -13.90
N THR A 244 -1.15 10.53 -14.31
CA THR A 244 -0.85 10.96 -15.69
C THR A 244 -1.20 9.89 -16.73
N ILE A 245 -0.96 8.61 -16.43
CA ILE A 245 -1.35 7.49 -17.30
C ILE A 245 -2.89 7.41 -17.41
N SER A 246 -3.61 7.52 -16.29
CA SER A 246 -5.07 7.46 -16.28
C SER A 246 -5.71 8.57 -17.10
N GLU A 247 -5.22 9.80 -16.94
CA GLU A 247 -5.67 10.97 -17.70
C GLU A 247 -5.36 10.80 -19.19
N ALA A 248 -4.14 10.37 -19.53
CA ALA A 248 -3.73 10.20 -20.93
C ALA A 248 -4.47 9.06 -21.65
N ALA A 249 -4.81 7.98 -20.94
CA ALA A 249 -5.57 6.86 -21.49
C ALA A 249 -7.09 7.05 -21.38
N SER A 250 -7.55 8.16 -20.82
CA SER A 250 -8.97 8.44 -20.53
C SER A 250 -9.66 7.27 -19.84
N LEU A 251 -9.07 6.73 -18.78
CA LEU A 251 -9.64 5.60 -18.02
C LEU A 251 -10.94 6.00 -17.33
N SER A 252 -11.70 5.01 -16.86
CA SER A 252 -12.99 5.26 -16.19
C SER A 252 -12.86 6.13 -14.94
N THR A 253 -11.69 6.13 -14.30
CA THR A 253 -11.34 6.95 -13.15
C THR A 253 -9.85 7.32 -13.17
N VAL A 254 -9.51 8.43 -12.52
CA VAL A 254 -8.12 8.85 -12.31
C VAL A 254 -7.51 8.03 -11.16
N TYR A 255 -6.73 7.01 -11.52
CA TYR A 255 -6.08 6.13 -10.54
C TYR A 255 -4.79 6.75 -9.97
N THR A 256 -4.32 6.18 -8.86
CA THR A 256 -3.06 6.60 -8.23
C THR A 256 -2.07 5.44 -8.19
N ASN A 257 -0.79 5.70 -7.89
CA ASN A 257 0.21 4.64 -7.77
C ASN A 257 -0.14 3.57 -6.72
N HIS A 258 -0.96 3.94 -5.73
CA HIS A 258 -1.47 3.00 -4.74
C HIS A 258 -2.48 2.04 -5.37
N SER A 259 -3.32 2.51 -6.29
CA SER A 259 -4.26 1.67 -7.04
C SER A 259 -3.55 0.52 -7.77
N VAL A 260 -2.38 0.79 -8.37
CA VAL A 260 -1.55 -0.25 -9.02
C VAL A 260 -1.13 -1.33 -8.03
N ARG A 261 -0.63 -0.93 -6.85
CA ARG A 261 -0.24 -1.85 -5.78
C ARG A 261 -1.42 -2.67 -5.27
N GLU A 262 -2.57 -2.04 -5.05
CA GLU A 262 -3.78 -2.73 -4.62
C GLU A 262 -4.26 -3.74 -5.66
N THR A 263 -4.23 -3.38 -6.95
CA THR A 263 -4.52 -4.29 -8.05
C THR A 263 -3.61 -5.52 -8.03
N SER A 264 -2.30 -5.35 -7.91
CA SER A 264 -1.37 -6.50 -7.86
C SER A 264 -1.68 -7.45 -6.72
N ILE A 265 -1.92 -6.91 -5.52
CA ILE A 265 -2.21 -7.72 -4.32
C ILE A 265 -3.50 -8.52 -4.49
N ILE A 266 -4.55 -7.89 -5.02
CA ILE A 266 -5.83 -8.55 -5.28
C ILE A 266 -5.66 -9.64 -6.35
N MET A 267 -4.90 -9.37 -7.42
CA MET A 267 -4.63 -10.36 -8.46
C MET A 267 -3.87 -11.58 -7.90
N TRP A 268 -2.87 -11.37 -7.06
CA TRP A 268 -2.14 -12.46 -6.39
C TRP A 268 -3.01 -13.25 -5.42
N SER A 269 -3.85 -12.57 -4.63
CA SER A 269 -4.81 -13.23 -3.73
C SER A 269 -5.79 -14.09 -4.52
N ASN A 270 -6.39 -13.55 -5.58
CA ASN A 270 -7.33 -14.28 -6.44
C ASN A 270 -6.67 -15.50 -7.10
N ALA A 271 -5.39 -15.39 -7.46
CA ALA A 271 -4.58 -16.51 -7.97
C ALA A 271 -4.28 -17.58 -6.90
N GLY A 272 -4.53 -17.29 -5.62
CA GLY A 272 -4.38 -18.22 -4.51
C GLY A 272 -3.01 -18.15 -3.82
N LEU A 273 -2.26 -17.05 -3.98
CA LEU A 273 -1.05 -16.84 -3.18
C LEU A 273 -1.45 -16.62 -1.71
N THR A 274 -0.67 -17.20 -0.79
CA THR A 274 -0.89 -17.03 0.64
C THR A 274 -0.55 -15.59 1.05
N ASN A 275 -1.16 -15.10 2.13
CA ASN A 275 -0.83 -13.78 2.68
C ASN A 275 0.67 -13.64 2.97
N ARG A 276 1.32 -14.71 3.45
CA ARG A 276 2.77 -14.73 3.66
C ARG A 276 3.55 -14.45 2.37
N HIS A 277 3.21 -15.08 1.25
CA HIS A 277 3.88 -14.85 -0.03
C HIS A 277 3.56 -13.45 -0.59
N ILE A 278 2.31 -13.01 -0.48
CA ILE A 278 1.93 -11.66 -0.89
C ILE A 278 2.71 -10.62 -0.08
N MET A 279 2.79 -10.76 1.25
CA MET A 279 3.56 -9.87 2.12
C MET A 279 5.03 -9.81 1.73
N ALA A 280 5.63 -10.96 1.44
CA ALA A 280 7.01 -11.05 0.96
C ALA A 280 7.24 -10.26 -0.34
N ILE A 281 6.37 -10.45 -1.34
CA ILE A 281 6.51 -9.78 -2.65
C ILE A 281 6.18 -8.28 -2.56
N SER A 282 5.19 -7.92 -1.75
CA SER A 282 4.70 -6.53 -1.62
C SER A 282 5.38 -5.74 -0.50
N GLU A 283 6.32 -6.34 0.22
CA GLU A 283 7.06 -5.79 1.36
C GLU A 283 6.15 -5.28 2.49
N HIS A 284 4.98 -5.90 2.69
CA HIS A 284 4.13 -5.59 3.85
C HIS A 284 4.68 -6.27 5.10
N ARG A 285 4.76 -5.52 6.21
CA ARG A 285 5.27 -6.02 7.50
C ARG A 285 4.21 -6.72 8.36
N SER A 286 2.94 -6.51 8.06
CA SER A 286 1.83 -7.04 8.85
C SER A 286 0.73 -7.60 7.96
N GLU A 287 0.25 -8.79 8.28
CA GLU A 287 -0.90 -9.40 7.62
C GLU A 287 -2.17 -8.56 7.79
N GLN A 288 -2.28 -7.79 8.88
CA GLN A 288 -3.39 -6.86 9.11
C GLN A 288 -3.51 -5.82 8.00
N SER A 289 -2.39 -5.45 7.35
CA SER A 289 -2.38 -4.55 6.21
C SER A 289 -2.87 -5.20 4.91
N LEU A 290 -3.08 -6.52 4.90
CA LEU A 290 -3.65 -7.25 3.76
C LEU A 290 -5.12 -7.67 3.97
N VAL A 291 -5.61 -7.66 5.21
CA VAL A 291 -6.95 -8.16 5.57
C VAL A 291 -8.05 -7.54 4.72
N HIS A 292 -7.92 -6.26 4.35
CA HIS A 292 -8.94 -5.59 3.53
C HIS A 292 -8.97 -6.07 2.07
N TYR A 293 -7.87 -6.57 1.51
CA TYR A 293 -7.84 -7.14 0.16
C TYR A 293 -8.54 -8.49 0.08
N ASN A 294 -8.65 -9.19 1.20
CA ASN A 294 -9.14 -10.57 1.29
C ASN A 294 -10.49 -10.68 2.01
N GLN A 295 -11.20 -9.56 2.22
CA GLN A 295 -12.48 -9.57 2.94
C GLN A 295 -13.52 -10.48 2.27
N ARG A 296 -13.43 -10.67 0.95
CA ARG A 296 -14.33 -11.54 0.20
C ARG A 296 -13.55 -12.34 -0.84
N PRO A 297 -13.66 -13.68 -0.83
CA PRO A 297 -13.10 -14.51 -1.89
C PRO A 297 -13.69 -14.15 -3.25
N SER A 298 -12.90 -14.28 -4.31
CA SER A 298 -13.37 -14.11 -5.69
C SER A 298 -14.37 -15.19 -6.07
N SER A 299 -15.17 -14.93 -7.10
CA SER A 299 -16.12 -15.92 -7.65
C SER A 299 -15.42 -17.24 -7.99
N ASP A 300 -14.21 -17.18 -8.56
CA ASP A 300 -13.42 -18.38 -8.89
C ASP A 300 -12.91 -19.12 -7.65
N GLN A 301 -12.59 -18.41 -6.57
CA GLN A 301 -12.24 -19.04 -5.29
C GLN A 301 -13.47 -19.72 -4.65
N LEU A 302 -14.64 -19.07 -4.70
CA LEU A 302 -15.90 -19.65 -4.22
C LEU A 302 -16.30 -20.87 -5.05
N LYS A 303 -16.14 -20.79 -6.38
CA LYS A 303 -16.39 -21.91 -7.29
C LYS A 303 -15.47 -23.10 -6.99
N ARG A 304 -14.16 -22.87 -6.88
CA ARG A 304 -13.20 -23.91 -6.45
C ARG A 304 -13.56 -24.52 -5.10
N SER A 305 -14.00 -23.70 -4.14
CA SER A 305 -14.43 -24.17 -2.82
C SER A 305 -15.68 -25.06 -2.92
N SER A 306 -16.64 -24.68 -3.77
CA SER A 306 -17.81 -25.50 -4.06
C SER A 306 -17.42 -26.82 -4.71
N GLU A 307 -16.54 -26.80 -5.70
CA GLU A 307 -16.08 -27.99 -6.44
C GLU A 307 -15.43 -29.02 -5.51
N VAL A 308 -14.70 -28.59 -4.48
CA VAL A 308 -14.10 -29.50 -3.48
C VAL A 308 -15.17 -30.27 -2.71
N ILE A 309 -16.21 -29.59 -2.22
CA ILE A 309 -17.30 -30.24 -1.48
C ILE A 309 -18.14 -31.10 -2.42
N SER A 310 -18.49 -30.57 -3.60
CA SER A 310 -19.26 -31.31 -4.60
C SER A 310 -18.52 -32.57 -5.09
N GLY A 311 -17.19 -32.52 -5.23
CA GLY A 311 -16.38 -33.70 -5.55
C GLY A 311 -16.36 -34.71 -4.42
N ALA A 312 -16.18 -34.27 -3.17
CA ALA A 312 -16.19 -35.15 -2.00
C ALA A 312 -17.56 -35.82 -1.77
N LEU A 313 -18.67 -35.16 -2.13
CA LEU A 313 -20.02 -35.70 -2.06
C LEU A 313 -20.41 -36.51 -3.32
N GLY A 314 -19.73 -36.29 -4.45
CA GLY A 314 -20.02 -36.90 -5.74
C GLY A 314 -19.36 -38.25 -5.97
N ASP A 315 -18.34 -38.60 -5.19
CA ASP A 315 -17.62 -39.88 -5.32
C ASP A 315 -18.18 -40.94 -4.36
N ASN A 316 -19.28 -41.56 -4.77
CA ASN A 316 -19.62 -42.92 -4.35
C ASN A 316 -20.17 -43.80 -5.50
N THR A 317 -19.85 -43.48 -6.75
CA THR A 317 -20.01 -44.42 -7.87
C THR A 317 -18.86 -44.19 -8.86
N GLY A 318 -17.92 -45.14 -8.92
CA GLY A 318 -16.61 -44.97 -9.52
C GLY A 318 -16.58 -44.55 -10.99
N HIS A 319 -15.47 -43.93 -11.38
CA HIS A 319 -14.55 -44.34 -12.46
C HIS A 319 -13.35 -43.36 -12.44
N ASN A 320 -12.14 -43.92 -12.35
CA ASN A 320 -10.87 -43.19 -12.33
C ASN A 320 -10.75 -42.15 -13.45
N LYS A 321 -10.52 -40.88 -13.09
CA LYS A 321 -9.76 -39.93 -13.92
C LYS A 321 -8.58 -39.39 -13.12
N PRO A 322 -7.34 -39.41 -13.65
CA PRO A 322 -6.19 -38.97 -12.89
C PRO A 322 -6.19 -37.44 -12.78
N LEU A 323 -6.23 -36.94 -11.53
CA LEU A 323 -5.83 -35.58 -11.25
C LEU A 323 -4.35 -35.39 -11.63
N ARG A 324 -4.11 -34.36 -12.43
CA ARG A 324 -2.78 -33.88 -12.85
C ARG A 324 -1.91 -33.64 -11.61
N LYS A 325 -0.87 -34.46 -11.43
CA LYS A 325 0.07 -34.39 -10.30
C LYS A 325 0.79 -33.03 -10.27
N LYS A 326 0.78 -32.36 -9.11
CA LYS A 326 1.81 -31.38 -8.72
C LYS A 326 2.65 -31.97 -7.58
N PRO A 327 3.94 -31.60 -7.47
CA PRO A 327 4.85 -32.24 -6.55
C PRO A 327 4.54 -31.86 -5.10
N ALA A 328 4.70 -32.84 -4.22
CA ALA A 328 4.45 -32.74 -2.80
C ALA A 328 5.51 -31.88 -2.09
N VAL A 329 5.04 -30.98 -1.22
CA VAL A 329 5.83 -30.48 -0.08
C VAL A 329 4.93 -30.61 1.13
N GLY A 330 5.27 -31.57 2.00
CA GLY A 330 4.51 -31.88 3.21
C GLY A 330 4.87 -30.94 4.35
N ILE A 331 3.85 -30.41 5.03
CA ILE A 331 3.98 -29.94 6.41
C ILE A 331 2.73 -30.39 7.17
N VAL A 332 2.98 -31.14 8.24
CA VAL A 332 2.02 -31.68 9.20
C VAL A 332 1.49 -30.55 10.07
N SER A 333 0.18 -30.36 10.14
CA SER A 333 -0.47 -29.51 11.13
C SER A 333 -1.35 -30.36 12.05
N GLN A 334 -0.99 -30.40 13.32
CA GLN A 334 -1.84 -30.95 14.39
C GLN A 334 -2.83 -29.87 14.86
N THR A 335 -4.11 -30.16 14.71
CA THR A 335 -5.23 -29.35 15.20
C THR A 335 -5.49 -29.69 16.67
N THR A 336 -5.59 -28.69 17.54
CA THR A 336 -6.35 -28.81 18.80
C THR A 336 -7.45 -27.76 18.84
N VAL A 337 -8.67 -28.25 19.03
CA VAL A 337 -9.93 -27.52 19.12
C VAL A 337 -10.18 -27.18 20.59
N THR A 338 -10.57 -25.94 20.90
CA THR A 338 -11.31 -25.67 22.14
C THR A 338 -12.41 -24.64 21.92
N LYS A 339 -13.58 -24.93 22.51
CA LYS A 339 -14.89 -24.30 22.30
C LYS A 339 -15.08 -23.01 23.11
N ALA A 340 -16.05 -22.24 22.61
CA ALA A 340 -16.63 -20.95 23.02
C ALA A 340 -16.98 -20.73 24.50
N THR A 341 -17.13 -19.45 24.89
CA THR A 341 -18.21 -19.00 25.80
C THR A 341 -18.57 -17.53 25.50
N THR A 342 -19.88 -17.29 25.34
CA THR A 342 -20.53 -16.00 25.10
C THR A 342 -21.00 -15.40 26.43
N ILE A 343 -20.83 -14.09 26.64
CA ILE A 343 -21.46 -13.35 27.76
C ILE A 343 -22.17 -12.10 27.21
N ALA A 344 -23.42 -11.95 27.63
CA ALA A 344 -24.36 -10.90 27.25
C ALA A 344 -23.99 -9.51 27.82
N SER A 345 -24.39 -8.46 27.11
CA SER A 345 -24.24 -7.05 27.50
C SER A 345 -25.59 -6.45 27.90
N SER A 346 -25.61 -5.66 28.97
CA SER A 346 -26.77 -4.87 29.42
C SER A 346 -26.60 -3.39 29.08
N ASP A 347 -27.72 -2.79 28.65
CA ASP A 347 -27.93 -1.39 28.32
C ASP A 347 -27.89 -0.46 29.54
N LEU A 348 -27.31 0.73 29.37
CA LEU A 348 -27.68 1.94 30.11
C LEU A 348 -27.55 3.15 29.19
N GLY A 349 -28.68 3.84 28.97
CA GLY A 349 -28.74 5.10 28.24
C GLY A 349 -28.62 6.32 29.16
N SER A 350 -28.27 7.47 28.58
CA SER A 350 -28.73 8.79 29.05
C SER A 350 -28.38 9.91 28.05
N SER A 351 -29.43 10.68 27.73
CA SER A 351 -29.56 12.06 27.21
C SER A 351 -28.55 13.07 27.81
N SER A 352 -28.05 14.16 27.20
CA SER A 352 -28.63 15.35 26.52
C SER A 352 -27.44 16.27 26.07
N PRO A 353 -27.58 17.61 25.88
CA PRO A 353 -27.99 18.38 24.71
C PRO A 353 -26.84 19.13 23.98
N SER A 354 -27.15 19.71 22.81
CA SER A 354 -26.26 20.42 21.90
C SER A 354 -25.97 21.89 22.28
N VAL A 355 -24.72 22.34 22.14
CA VAL A 355 -24.34 23.76 22.06
C VAL A 355 -23.36 23.97 20.90
N SER A 356 -23.62 25.01 20.11
CA SER A 356 -22.91 25.38 18.88
C SER A 356 -21.77 26.34 19.18
N LEU A 357 -20.62 26.24 18.48
CA LEU A 357 -19.62 27.32 18.36
C LEU A 357 -18.62 27.04 17.20
N GLN A 358 -18.52 28.04 16.30
CA GLN A 358 -17.68 28.14 15.11
C GLN A 358 -16.20 28.48 15.46
N GLY A 359 -15.26 28.24 14.52
CA GLY A 359 -13.95 28.94 14.48
C GLY A 359 -12.64 28.11 14.56
N LEU A 360 -12.42 27.13 13.68
CA LEU A 360 -11.11 26.58 13.23
C LEU A 360 -10.29 27.45 12.25
N PRO A 361 -8.94 27.52 12.18
CA PRO A 361 -8.19 27.91 10.98
C PRO A 361 -7.60 26.71 10.20
N ASP A 362 -7.33 26.93 8.91
CA ASP A 362 -6.89 25.97 7.91
C ASP A 362 -5.43 25.49 8.13
N PHE A 363 -5.21 24.18 8.12
CA PHE A 363 -3.87 23.55 8.30
C PHE A 363 -3.28 23.11 6.96
N GLY A 364 -3.39 23.96 5.94
CA GLY A 364 -2.77 23.78 4.63
C GLY A 364 -1.51 24.63 4.49
N GLY A 365 -0.39 24.27 5.14
CA GLY A 365 0.86 24.97 4.84
C GLY A 365 2.00 24.74 5.82
N CYS A 366 2.74 23.65 5.65
CA CYS A 366 4.20 23.60 5.81
C CYS A 366 4.69 22.17 5.56
N LEU A 367 4.80 21.82 4.27
CA LEU A 367 5.75 20.82 3.79
C LEU A 367 6.79 21.59 2.97
N SER A 368 7.74 22.21 3.68
CA SER A 368 9.01 22.65 3.13
C SER A 368 10.01 22.66 4.28
N THR A 369 11.24 22.25 3.97
CA THR A 369 12.45 22.23 4.81
C THR A 369 12.49 21.21 5.96
N ALA A 370 12.96 19.99 5.66
CA ALA A 370 14.30 19.50 6.03
C ALA A 370 14.49 18.10 5.42
#